data_AF-A0A914UWR1-F1
#
_entry.id   AF-A0A914UWR1-F1
#
_cell.length_a   1.000
_cell.length_b   1.000
_cell.length_c   1.000
_cell.angle_alpha   90.00
_cell.angle_beta   90.00
_cell.angle_gamma   90.00
#
_symmetry.space_group_name_H-M   'P 1'
#
loop_
_entity.id
_entity.type
_entity.pdbx_description
1 polymer ?
#
loop_
_entity_poly.entity_id
_entity_poly.type
_entity_poly.pdbx_seq_one_letter_code
_entity_poly.pdbx_strand_id
1 'polypeptide(L)'
;MQLPNDSDYAIFPDAGQSVAVPRFQTALVLIRSANDTRENDSVRISVPANADLFFWHWERGRFIGCNRTLASRLRGQFPEQYGEKPEIPDSSITDLADFRQLLVELGMVPMLFGGTLLGWYRECGIIPHTTDLDMAAFATDYSPLLLNRLKWNNRFKFHWMLGKPTDSLELSVYVSGVKIDLFFIYHEGTNGSDWVGGMNVPKREKLRWNYPIIEDVCTGELKGRLMFVPCNVEEVLSADYGPRWDVPHLTKDFVWHSSHHNIEQHGRWSLSEMRSVYRTMLL
;
A
#
# COMPACT_ATOMS: atom_id res chain seq x y z
N MET A 1 -20.19 -12.18 -0.12
CA MET A 1 -19.53 -11.76 -1.37
C MET A 1 -18.82 -12.98 -1.93
N GLN A 2 -19.12 -13.39 -3.17
CA GLN A 2 -18.41 -14.51 -3.79
C GLN A 2 -17.06 -14.00 -4.28
N LEU A 3 -15.97 -14.57 -3.76
CA LEU A 3 -14.61 -14.20 -4.17
C LEU A 3 -14.37 -14.63 -5.63
N PRO A 4 -13.62 -13.86 -6.43
CA PRO A 4 -13.13 -14.34 -7.71
C PRO A 4 -12.36 -15.66 -7.51
N ASN A 5 -12.50 -16.61 -8.44
CA ASN A 5 -11.81 -17.91 -8.36
C ASN A 5 -10.28 -17.78 -8.25
N ASP A 6 -9.72 -16.70 -8.81
CA ASP A 6 -8.27 -16.43 -8.84
C ASP A 6 -7.82 -15.42 -7.77
N SER A 7 -8.61 -15.24 -6.72
CA SER A 7 -8.25 -14.38 -5.58
C SER A 7 -7.05 -14.92 -4.81
N ASP A 8 -6.12 -14.04 -4.44
CA ASP A 8 -4.90 -14.38 -3.68
C ASP A 8 -5.14 -14.45 -2.16
N TYR A 9 -6.39 -14.41 -1.70
CA TYR A 9 -6.75 -14.32 -0.29
C TYR A 9 -8.00 -15.14 0.08
N ALA A 10 -8.22 -15.29 1.39
CA ALA A 10 -9.42 -15.88 1.97
C ALA A 10 -10.03 -14.91 2.98
N ILE A 11 -11.37 -14.93 3.11
CA ILE A 11 -12.10 -14.13 4.10
C ILE A 11 -12.66 -15.05 5.19
N PHE A 12 -12.48 -14.63 6.43
CA PHE A 12 -12.96 -15.29 7.64
C PHE A 12 -13.90 -14.34 8.40
N PRO A 13 -15.00 -14.84 8.99
CA PRO A 13 -15.78 -14.06 9.93
C PRO A 13 -15.04 -13.95 11.27
N ASP A 14 -15.01 -12.75 11.86
CA ASP A 14 -14.44 -12.52 13.19
C ASP A 14 -15.22 -11.43 13.93
N ALA A 15 -15.83 -11.76 15.06
CA ALA A 15 -16.58 -10.84 15.93
C ALA A 15 -17.55 -9.86 15.21
N GLY A 16 -18.24 -10.31 14.16
CA GLY A 16 -19.17 -9.48 13.38
C GLY A 16 -18.51 -8.64 12.29
N GLN A 17 -17.19 -8.76 12.12
CA GLN A 17 -16.40 -8.20 11.03
C GLN A 17 -15.92 -9.31 10.09
N SER A 18 -15.31 -8.90 8.98
CA SER A 18 -14.60 -9.80 8.06
C SER A 18 -13.11 -9.56 8.19
N VAL A 19 -12.34 -10.64 8.26
CA VAL A 19 -10.88 -10.62 8.25
C VAL A 19 -10.40 -11.31 6.99
N ALA A 20 -9.63 -10.63 6.17
CA ALA A 20 -9.03 -11.16 4.96
C ALA A 20 -7.52 -11.34 5.15
N VAL A 21 -7.03 -12.53 4.83
CA VAL A 21 -5.59 -12.84 4.86
C VAL A 21 -5.18 -13.48 3.53
N PRO A 22 -3.94 -13.27 3.07
CA PRO A 22 -3.44 -13.95 1.88
C PRO A 22 -3.60 -15.46 2.00
N ARG A 23 -3.79 -16.17 0.88
CA ARG A 23 -3.82 -17.63 0.88
C ARG A 23 -2.50 -18.16 1.43
N PHE A 24 -2.61 -19.11 2.35
CA PHE A 24 -1.49 -19.69 3.07
C PHE A 24 -1.49 -21.21 2.93
N GLN A 25 -0.31 -21.82 3.08
CA GLN A 25 -0.19 -23.27 3.16
C GLN A 25 -0.59 -23.75 4.56
N THR A 26 -1.16 -24.94 4.63
CA THR A 26 -1.51 -25.59 5.90
C THR A 26 -0.57 -26.75 6.22
N ALA A 27 -0.38 -27.01 7.51
CA ALA A 27 0.29 -28.19 8.04
C ALA A 27 -0.70 -29.00 8.89
N LEU A 28 -0.55 -30.32 8.90
CA LEU A 28 -1.34 -31.21 9.75
C LEU A 28 -0.68 -31.36 11.12
N VAL A 29 -1.44 -31.09 12.18
CA VAL A 29 -1.01 -31.28 13.57
C VAL A 29 -1.91 -32.30 14.25
N LEU A 30 -1.30 -33.17 15.04
CA LEU A 30 -1.99 -34.14 15.90
C LEU A 30 -2.15 -33.53 17.28
N ILE A 31 -3.39 -33.25 17.68
CA ILE A 31 -3.71 -32.86 19.06
C ILE A 31 -4.07 -34.13 19.84
N ARG A 32 -3.44 -34.31 20.99
CA ARG A 32 -3.76 -35.36 21.97
C ARG A 32 -4.36 -34.71 23.22
N SER A 33 -5.36 -35.36 23.81
CA SER A 33 -5.87 -34.96 25.11
C SER A 33 -4.77 -35.14 26.16
N ALA A 34 -4.49 -34.09 26.96
CA ALA A 34 -3.49 -34.15 28.01
C ALA A 34 -3.83 -35.17 29.12
N ASN A 35 -5.10 -35.58 29.23
CA ASN A 35 -5.60 -36.48 30.27
C ASN A 35 -5.85 -37.91 29.79
N ASP A 36 -5.62 -38.23 28.50
CA ASP A 36 -5.84 -39.58 27.99
C ASP A 36 -4.52 -40.28 27.64
N THR A 37 -4.22 -41.36 28.38
CA THR A 37 -3.06 -42.22 28.16
C THR A 37 -3.27 -43.23 27.02
N ARG A 38 -4.47 -43.31 26.43
CA ARG A 38 -4.77 -44.21 25.31
C ARG A 38 -4.40 -43.53 23.99
N GLU A 39 -3.64 -44.23 23.16
CA GLU A 39 -3.06 -43.73 21.90
C GLU A 39 -4.11 -43.35 20.82
N ASN A 40 -5.39 -43.68 21.03
CA ASN A 40 -6.45 -43.63 20.01
C ASN A 40 -7.24 -42.32 19.90
N ASP A 41 -7.08 -41.35 20.82
CA ASP A 41 -7.86 -40.10 20.81
C ASP A 41 -7.09 -38.90 20.24
N SER A 42 -6.23 -39.13 19.24
CA SER A 42 -5.56 -38.04 18.52
C SER A 42 -6.45 -37.45 17.42
N VAL A 43 -6.71 -36.15 17.48
CA VAL A 43 -7.43 -35.41 16.42
C VAL A 43 -6.42 -34.79 15.46
N ARG A 44 -6.61 -34.99 14.16
CA ARG A 44 -5.86 -34.31 13.11
C ARG A 44 -6.54 -32.99 12.78
N ILE A 45 -5.82 -31.89 12.98
CA ILE A 45 -6.27 -30.56 12.57
C ILE A 45 -5.31 -29.97 11.54
N SER A 46 -5.83 -29.15 10.63
CA SER A 46 -5.00 -28.34 9.73
C SER A 46 -4.81 -26.96 10.33
N VAL A 47 -3.56 -26.53 10.44
CA VAL A 47 -3.16 -25.21 10.95
C VAL A 47 -2.32 -24.48 9.90
N PRO A 48 -2.17 -23.15 9.96
CA PRO A 48 -1.22 -22.45 9.10
C PRO A 48 0.20 -23.03 9.23
N ALA A 49 0.87 -23.29 8.11
CA ALA A 49 2.24 -23.81 8.11
C ALA A 49 3.25 -22.79 8.67
N ASN A 50 2.95 -21.49 8.56
CA ASN A 50 3.67 -20.41 9.20
C ASN A 50 2.67 -19.62 10.07
N ALA A 51 2.62 -19.95 11.36
CA ALA A 51 1.68 -19.35 12.30
C ALA A 51 1.98 -17.85 12.50
N ASP A 52 3.25 -17.47 12.64
CA ASP A 52 3.65 -16.09 12.89
C ASP A 52 3.23 -15.17 11.74
N LEU A 53 3.49 -15.57 10.49
CA LEU A 53 3.07 -14.80 9.32
C LEU A 53 1.54 -14.75 9.19
N PHE A 54 0.84 -15.85 9.48
CA PHE A 54 -0.61 -15.87 9.47
C PHE A 54 -1.20 -14.89 10.49
N PHE A 55 -0.72 -14.90 11.73
CA PHE A 55 -1.22 -13.97 12.76
C PHE A 55 -0.82 -12.53 12.48
N TRP A 56 0.37 -12.29 11.92
CA TRP A 56 0.77 -10.96 11.47
C TRP A 56 -0.19 -10.38 10.41
N HIS A 57 -0.64 -11.22 9.46
CA HIS A 57 -1.69 -10.85 8.51
C HIS A 57 -3.06 -10.72 9.18
N TRP A 58 -3.39 -11.59 10.12
CA TRP A 58 -4.68 -11.58 10.84
C TRP A 58 -4.89 -10.27 11.60
N GLU A 59 -3.89 -9.81 12.35
CA GLU A 59 -3.91 -8.55 13.11
C GLU A 59 -4.22 -7.33 12.22
N ARG A 60 -3.78 -7.36 10.97
CA ARG A 60 -3.98 -6.30 9.96
C ARG A 60 -5.10 -6.63 8.97
N GLY A 61 -5.81 -7.73 9.22
CA GLY A 61 -6.66 -8.38 8.24
C GLY A 61 -8.07 -7.80 8.19
N ARG A 62 -8.43 -6.84 9.05
CA ARG A 62 -9.77 -6.21 9.03
C ARG A 62 -10.11 -5.76 7.62
N PHE A 63 -11.12 -6.42 7.03
CA PHE A 63 -11.45 -6.26 5.63
C PHE A 63 -12.46 -5.14 5.43
N ILE A 64 -12.07 -4.14 4.65
CA ILE A 64 -12.92 -3.02 4.24
C ILE A 64 -13.04 -2.96 2.72
N GLY A 65 -14.21 -2.55 2.25
CA GLY A 65 -14.49 -2.43 0.81
C GLY A 65 -14.22 -1.02 0.29
N CYS A 66 -13.93 -0.91 -1.00
CA CYS A 66 -14.07 0.35 -1.72
C CYS A 66 -15.52 0.86 -1.69
N ASN A 67 -15.72 2.15 -1.94
CA ASN A 67 -17.04 2.76 -2.00
C ASN A 67 -17.74 2.47 -3.33
N ARG A 68 -18.33 1.27 -3.45
CA ARG A 68 -19.00 0.80 -4.68
C ARG A 68 -20.15 1.69 -5.13
N THR A 69 -20.90 2.25 -4.18
CA THR A 69 -22.00 3.16 -4.47
C THR A 69 -21.49 4.45 -5.13
N LEU A 70 -20.43 5.03 -4.58
CA LEU A 70 -19.74 6.18 -5.16
C LEU A 70 -19.17 5.86 -6.54
N ALA A 71 -18.44 4.75 -6.67
CA ALA A 71 -17.85 4.32 -7.94
C ALA A 71 -18.91 4.16 -9.04
N SER A 72 -20.03 3.50 -8.73
CA SER A 72 -21.14 3.32 -9.67
C SER A 72 -21.77 4.66 -10.07
N ARG A 73 -21.93 5.59 -9.12
CA ARG A 73 -22.45 6.93 -9.38
C ARG A 73 -21.53 7.73 -10.29
N LEU A 74 -20.22 7.73 -10.02
CA LEU A 74 -19.24 8.50 -10.79
C LEU A 74 -19.11 8.00 -12.22
N ARG A 75 -19.11 6.67 -12.45
CA ARG A 75 -19.11 6.10 -13.81
C ARG A 75 -20.34 6.51 -14.62
N GLY A 76 -21.49 6.66 -13.96
CA GLY A 76 -22.71 7.15 -14.60
C GLY A 76 -22.71 8.65 -14.87
N GLN A 77 -22.11 9.45 -13.96
CA GLN A 77 -22.05 10.91 -14.09
C GLN A 77 -20.98 11.40 -15.07
N PHE A 78 -19.86 10.67 -15.20
CA PHE A 78 -18.72 11.06 -16.02
C PHE A 78 -18.34 9.95 -17.03
N PRO A 79 -19.26 9.50 -17.89
CA PRO A 79 -19.06 8.34 -18.75
C PRO A 79 -17.90 8.51 -19.74
N GLU A 80 -17.60 9.73 -20.17
CA GLU A 80 -16.46 10.01 -21.06
C GLU A 80 -15.13 9.72 -20.35
N GLN A 81 -14.92 10.27 -19.15
CA GLN A 81 -13.70 10.06 -18.35
C GLN A 81 -13.47 8.59 -18.01
N TYR A 82 -14.51 7.85 -17.64
CA TYR A 82 -14.40 6.42 -17.29
C TYR A 82 -14.47 5.47 -18.50
N GLY A 83 -14.80 6.00 -19.68
CA GLY A 83 -14.81 5.27 -20.95
C GLY A 83 -13.48 5.34 -21.70
N GLU A 84 -12.59 6.26 -21.33
CA GLU A 84 -11.24 6.34 -21.88
C GLU A 84 -10.42 5.08 -21.60
N LYS A 85 -9.49 4.77 -22.50
CA LYS A 85 -8.51 3.71 -22.28
C LYS A 85 -7.62 4.11 -21.08
N PRO A 86 -7.54 3.31 -20.02
CA PRO A 86 -6.66 3.61 -18.89
C PRO A 86 -5.19 3.69 -19.32
N GLU A 87 -4.46 4.66 -18.77
CA GLU A 87 -3.01 4.81 -18.94
C GLU A 87 -2.26 3.62 -18.29
N ILE A 88 -2.72 3.18 -17.12
CA ILE A 88 -2.22 1.98 -16.43
C ILE A 88 -3.18 0.81 -16.66
N PRO A 89 -2.73 -0.33 -17.20
CA PRO A 89 -3.59 -1.50 -17.40
C PRO A 89 -3.87 -2.22 -16.07
N ASP A 90 -5.05 -2.84 -15.95
CA ASP A 90 -5.47 -3.63 -14.78
C ASP A 90 -4.45 -4.75 -14.42
N SER A 91 -3.67 -5.25 -15.38
CA SER A 91 -2.61 -6.25 -15.10
C SER A 91 -1.56 -5.75 -14.11
N SER A 92 -1.35 -4.43 -14.02
CA SER A 92 -0.41 -3.78 -13.10
C SER A 92 -0.78 -3.99 -11.63
N ILE A 93 -2.04 -4.37 -11.34
CA ILE A 93 -2.49 -4.71 -9.98
C ILE A 93 -1.83 -6.00 -9.49
N THR A 94 -1.50 -6.93 -10.39
CA THR A 94 -0.69 -8.11 -10.03
C THR A 94 0.75 -7.70 -9.74
N ASP A 95 1.33 -6.76 -10.52
CA ASP A 95 2.66 -6.20 -10.22
C ASP A 95 2.69 -5.51 -8.83
N LEU A 96 1.63 -4.78 -8.48
CA LEU A 96 1.48 -4.14 -7.16
C LEU A 96 1.38 -5.18 -6.03
N ALA A 97 0.62 -6.26 -6.24
CA ALA A 97 0.49 -7.36 -5.27
C ALA A 97 1.81 -8.11 -5.06
N ASP A 98 2.60 -8.27 -6.11
CA ASP A 98 3.92 -8.89 -6.04
C ASP A 98 4.95 -7.97 -5.37
N PHE A 99 4.83 -6.65 -5.55
CA PHE A 99 5.67 -5.69 -4.82
C PHE A 99 5.31 -5.65 -3.33
N ARG A 100 4.01 -5.66 -3.00
CA ARG A 100 3.50 -5.86 -1.64
C ARG A 100 4.13 -7.10 -1.00
N GLN A 101 4.11 -8.24 -1.70
CA GLN A 101 4.69 -9.49 -1.18
C GLN A 101 6.19 -9.36 -0.88
N LEU A 102 6.96 -8.75 -1.80
CA LEU A 102 8.39 -8.48 -1.58
C LEU A 102 8.64 -7.64 -0.33
N LEU A 103 7.84 -6.60 -0.10
CA LEU A 103 7.97 -5.71 1.06
C LEU A 103 7.57 -6.43 2.37
N VAL A 104 6.50 -7.23 2.35
CA VAL A 104 6.09 -8.07 3.50
C VAL A 104 7.19 -9.08 3.88
N GLU A 105 7.86 -9.71 2.90
CA GLU A 105 9.00 -10.60 3.15
C GLU A 105 10.19 -9.89 3.83
N LEU A 106 10.26 -8.57 3.69
CA LEU A 106 11.27 -7.73 4.36
C LEU A 106 10.81 -7.19 5.72
N GLY A 107 9.64 -7.62 6.20
CA GLY A 107 9.06 -7.19 7.48
C GLY A 107 8.33 -5.85 7.42
N MET A 108 8.00 -5.35 6.23
CA MET A 108 7.33 -4.07 6.05
C MET A 108 5.80 -4.25 5.96
N VAL A 109 5.04 -3.21 6.33
CA VAL A 109 3.59 -3.14 6.14
C VAL A 109 3.25 -2.18 4.97
N PRO A 110 3.25 -2.64 3.71
CA PRO A 110 3.02 -1.78 2.55
C PRO A 110 1.53 -1.58 2.27
N MET A 111 1.02 -0.35 2.35
CA MET A 111 -0.38 0.00 2.07
C MET A 111 -0.53 0.83 0.80
N LEU A 112 -1.71 0.80 0.17
CA LEU A 112 -2.04 1.72 -0.92
C LEU A 112 -2.02 3.15 -0.38
N PHE A 113 -1.50 4.08 -1.18
CA PHE A 113 -1.40 5.48 -0.81
C PHE A 113 -1.71 6.41 -1.98
N GLY A 114 -1.75 7.72 -1.75
CA GLY A 114 -1.90 8.74 -2.80
C GLY A 114 -3.00 8.46 -3.82
N GLY A 115 -2.67 8.60 -5.11
CA GLY A 115 -3.62 8.43 -6.21
C GLY A 115 -4.13 6.99 -6.33
N THR A 116 -3.34 6.02 -5.86
CA THR A 116 -3.73 4.61 -5.86
C THR A 116 -4.75 4.29 -4.78
N LEU A 117 -4.60 4.85 -3.57
CA LEU A 117 -5.61 4.75 -2.51
C LEU A 117 -6.91 5.43 -2.94
N LEU A 118 -6.82 6.62 -3.55
CA LEU A 118 -7.97 7.35 -4.07
C LEU A 118 -8.71 6.53 -5.14
N GLY A 119 -7.99 6.00 -6.13
CA GLY A 119 -8.57 5.14 -7.16
C GLY A 119 -9.25 3.89 -6.57
N TRP A 120 -8.58 3.22 -5.62
CA TRP A 120 -9.16 2.06 -4.97
C TRP A 120 -10.46 2.43 -4.23
N TYR A 121 -10.45 3.44 -3.37
CA TYR A 121 -11.61 3.75 -2.53
C TYR A 121 -12.76 4.38 -3.32
N ARG A 122 -12.47 5.33 -4.21
CA ARG A 122 -13.48 6.11 -4.95
C ARG A 122 -14.01 5.36 -6.18
N GLU A 123 -13.14 4.65 -6.88
CA GLU A 123 -13.44 4.10 -8.22
C GLU A 123 -13.49 2.58 -8.25
N CYS A 124 -13.12 1.92 -7.14
CA CYS A 124 -12.95 0.47 -7.05
C CYS A 124 -11.99 -0.04 -8.15
N GLY A 125 -10.92 0.71 -8.41
CA GLY A 125 -10.00 0.48 -9.52
C GLY A 125 -8.78 1.40 -9.47
N ILE A 126 -8.17 1.64 -10.63
CA ILE A 126 -7.10 2.63 -10.82
C ILE A 126 -7.70 3.84 -11.55
N ILE A 127 -7.27 5.05 -11.17
CA ILE A 127 -7.70 6.28 -11.83
C ILE A 127 -7.29 6.23 -13.31
N PRO A 128 -8.22 6.35 -14.29
CA PRO A 128 -7.93 6.08 -15.70
C PRO A 128 -6.75 6.86 -16.27
N HIS A 129 -6.53 8.09 -15.81
CA HIS A 129 -5.49 8.98 -16.33
C HIS A 129 -4.24 9.08 -15.44
N THR A 130 -4.13 8.28 -14.37
CA THR A 130 -2.90 8.25 -13.56
C THR A 130 -1.78 7.51 -14.28
N THR A 131 -0.54 7.94 -14.10
CA THR A 131 0.63 7.42 -14.82
C THR A 131 1.58 6.60 -13.94
N ASP A 132 1.35 6.62 -12.63
CA ASP A 132 2.08 5.86 -11.62
C ASP A 132 1.13 5.26 -10.57
N LEU A 133 1.70 4.37 -9.75
CA LEU A 133 1.06 3.78 -8.59
C LEU A 133 1.83 4.16 -7.34
N ASP A 134 1.11 4.30 -6.23
CA ASP A 134 1.62 4.80 -4.96
C ASP A 134 1.35 3.80 -3.85
N MET A 135 2.38 3.50 -3.08
CA MET A 135 2.31 2.77 -1.83
C MET A 135 3.01 3.56 -0.73
N ALA A 136 2.68 3.24 0.51
CA ALA A 136 3.40 3.72 1.68
C ALA A 136 3.73 2.56 2.63
N ALA A 137 4.79 2.71 3.41
CA ALA A 137 5.07 1.86 4.56
C ALA A 137 5.54 2.72 5.73
N PHE A 138 5.46 2.22 6.97
CA PHE A 138 6.00 2.96 8.10
C PHE A 138 7.53 3.08 7.99
N ALA A 139 8.07 4.26 8.28
CA ALA A 139 9.52 4.49 8.29
C ALA A 139 10.23 3.61 9.33
N THR A 140 9.55 3.25 10.42
CA THR A 140 10.04 2.31 11.44
C THR A 140 10.24 0.90 10.89
N ASP A 141 9.51 0.53 9.84
CA ASP A 141 9.58 -0.78 9.23
C ASP A 141 10.65 -0.83 8.13
N TYR A 142 11.31 0.30 7.81
CA TYR A 142 12.31 0.36 6.75
C TYR A 142 13.38 -0.74 6.92
N SER A 143 13.44 -1.62 5.93
CA SER A 143 14.45 -2.67 5.89
C SER A 143 15.66 -2.22 5.07
N PRO A 144 16.89 -2.18 5.64
CA PRO A 144 18.10 -1.87 4.86
C PRO A 144 18.40 -2.93 3.80
N LEU A 145 17.77 -4.10 3.87
CA LEU A 145 17.88 -5.17 2.87
C LEU A 145 17.11 -4.86 1.57
N LEU A 146 16.20 -3.88 1.57
CA LEU A 146 15.36 -3.54 0.41
C LEU A 146 16.19 -3.26 -0.85
N LEU A 147 17.20 -2.40 -0.77
CA LEU A 147 18.06 -2.09 -1.91
C LEU A 147 18.82 -3.32 -2.43
N ASN A 148 19.33 -4.16 -1.52
CA ASN A 148 19.99 -5.41 -1.91
C ASN A 148 18.99 -6.36 -2.57
N ARG A 149 17.76 -6.43 -2.08
CA ARG A 149 16.73 -7.29 -2.68
C ARG A 149 16.33 -6.81 -4.08
N LEU A 150 16.23 -5.50 -4.28
CA LEU A 150 15.97 -4.89 -5.60
C LEU A 150 17.15 -5.06 -6.56
N LYS A 151 18.40 -5.04 -6.06
CA LYS A 151 19.62 -5.23 -6.88
C LYS A 151 19.62 -6.55 -7.63
N TRP A 152 19.13 -7.59 -6.98
CA TRP A 152 19.05 -8.95 -7.53
C TRP A 152 17.66 -9.29 -8.08
N ASN A 153 16.73 -8.33 -8.10
CA ASN A 153 15.40 -8.54 -8.64
C ASN A 153 15.40 -8.39 -10.17
N ASN A 154 14.93 -9.43 -10.87
CA ASN A 154 14.85 -9.40 -12.33
C ASN A 154 13.60 -8.70 -12.87
N ARG A 155 12.58 -8.46 -12.03
CA ARG A 155 11.28 -7.90 -12.39
C ARG A 155 11.14 -6.44 -12.00
N PHE A 156 11.32 -6.10 -10.72
CA PHE A 156 11.26 -4.73 -10.22
C PHE A 156 12.60 -4.03 -10.45
N LYS A 157 12.60 -3.02 -11.32
CA LYS A 157 13.78 -2.23 -11.66
C LYS A 157 13.83 -1.00 -10.80
N PHE A 158 14.86 -0.89 -9.97
CA PHE A 158 15.11 0.33 -9.21
C PHE A 158 15.20 1.55 -10.12
N HIS A 159 14.39 2.57 -9.83
CA HIS A 159 14.46 3.86 -10.51
C HIS A 159 15.34 4.82 -9.71
N TRP A 160 14.93 5.09 -8.47
CA TRP A 160 15.66 5.96 -7.57
C TRP A 160 15.30 5.73 -6.10
N MET A 161 16.09 6.34 -5.22
CA MET A 161 15.81 6.53 -3.81
C MET A 161 16.10 8.00 -3.49
N LEU A 162 15.13 8.67 -2.91
CA LEU A 162 15.21 10.07 -2.48
C LEU A 162 15.22 10.12 -0.94
N GLY A 163 15.90 11.11 -0.36
CA GLY A 163 15.98 11.26 1.09
C GLY A 163 16.83 10.19 1.77
N LYS A 164 16.53 9.94 3.04
CA LYS A 164 17.20 8.91 3.88
C LYS A 164 16.18 8.31 4.84
N PRO A 165 16.42 7.11 5.39
CA PRO A 165 15.44 6.42 6.24
C PRO A 165 14.86 7.27 7.38
N THR A 166 15.65 8.20 7.92
CA THR A 166 15.23 9.08 9.02
C THR A 166 14.61 10.41 8.57
N ASP A 167 14.52 10.71 7.27
CA ASP A 167 14.14 12.04 6.77
C ASP A 167 13.78 11.99 5.27
N SER A 168 12.48 12.13 4.98
CA SER A 168 11.90 12.23 3.63
C SER A 168 12.28 11.10 2.67
N LEU A 169 12.26 9.85 3.14
CA LEU A 169 12.53 8.70 2.29
C LEU A 169 11.41 8.46 1.28
N GLU A 170 11.81 8.27 0.02
CA GLU A 170 10.97 7.78 -1.08
C GLU A 170 11.81 6.81 -1.91
N LEU A 171 11.22 5.71 -2.37
CA LEU A 171 11.86 4.77 -3.29
C LEU A 171 10.92 4.44 -4.42
N SER A 172 11.41 4.47 -5.65
CA SER A 172 10.60 4.13 -6.82
C SER A 172 11.20 2.98 -7.61
N VAL A 173 10.30 2.14 -8.15
CA VAL A 173 10.65 1.04 -9.05
C VAL A 173 9.81 1.13 -10.32
N TYR A 174 10.35 0.61 -11.42
CA TYR A 174 9.58 0.30 -12.62
C TYR A 174 9.31 -1.19 -12.72
N VAL A 175 8.11 -1.53 -13.14
CA VAL A 175 7.70 -2.90 -13.48
C VAL A 175 6.70 -2.81 -14.63
N SER A 176 6.89 -3.63 -15.67
CA SER A 176 6.00 -3.64 -16.85
C SER A 176 5.78 -2.25 -17.50
N GLY A 177 6.74 -1.33 -17.36
CA GLY A 177 6.65 0.06 -17.86
C GLY A 177 5.90 1.04 -16.95
N VAL A 178 5.35 0.58 -15.83
CA VAL A 178 4.64 1.40 -14.83
C VAL A 178 5.58 1.70 -13.66
N LYS A 179 5.59 2.95 -13.20
CA LYS A 179 6.34 3.37 -12.01
C LYS A 179 5.48 3.09 -10.76
N ILE A 180 6.10 2.53 -9.72
CA ILE A 180 5.54 2.42 -8.39
C ILE A 180 6.40 3.23 -7.44
N ASP A 181 5.81 4.21 -6.77
CA ASP A 181 6.44 5.01 -5.72
C ASP A 181 6.10 4.42 -4.35
N LEU A 182 7.12 4.22 -3.52
CA LEU A 182 7.01 3.79 -2.13
C LEU A 182 7.44 4.94 -1.23
N PHE A 183 6.46 5.55 -0.58
CA PHE A 183 6.64 6.57 0.43
C PHE A 183 6.83 5.95 1.82
N PHE A 184 7.43 6.71 2.74
CA PHE A 184 7.61 6.29 4.11
C PHE A 184 6.90 7.23 5.08
N ILE A 185 6.06 6.64 5.94
CA ILE A 185 5.25 7.35 6.94
C ILE A 185 6.06 7.52 8.22
N TYR A 186 6.23 8.76 8.65
CA TYR A 186 6.91 9.17 9.86
C TYR A 186 5.89 9.64 10.89
N HIS A 187 6.03 9.17 12.13
CA HIS A 187 5.14 9.52 13.23
C HIS A 187 5.75 10.61 14.13
N GLU A 188 5.05 11.72 14.37
CA GLU A 188 5.49 12.79 15.27
C GLU A 188 5.05 12.61 16.74
N GLY A 189 5.15 11.37 17.23
CA GLY A 189 4.80 11.02 18.61
C GLY A 189 3.29 10.99 18.89
N THR A 190 2.92 10.59 20.12
CA THR A 190 1.54 10.18 20.47
C THR A 190 0.44 11.24 20.32
N ASN A 191 0.79 12.52 20.21
CA ASN A 191 -0.15 13.63 19.97
C ASN A 191 0.19 14.42 18.69
N GLY A 192 1.10 13.88 17.86
CA GLY A 192 1.55 14.51 16.62
C GLY A 192 0.68 14.14 15.43
N SER A 193 1.17 14.47 14.24
CA SER A 193 0.63 14.00 12.96
C SER A 193 1.57 12.98 12.34
N ASP A 194 1.05 12.21 11.40
CA ASP A 194 1.88 11.44 10.50
C ASP A 194 2.28 12.31 9.30
N TRP A 195 3.39 11.99 8.68
CA TRP A 195 3.79 12.65 7.44
C TRP A 195 4.57 11.72 6.53
N VAL A 196 4.49 11.96 5.22
CA VAL A 196 5.44 11.39 4.26
C VAL A 196 6.27 12.50 3.65
N GLY A 197 7.50 12.18 3.26
CA GLY A 197 8.35 13.13 2.56
C GLY A 197 8.57 12.76 1.11
N GLY A 198 9.03 13.73 0.35
CA GLY A 198 9.47 13.58 -1.04
C GLY A 198 10.46 14.66 -1.40
N MET A 199 10.90 14.68 -2.66
CA MET A 199 11.91 15.65 -3.10
C MET A 199 11.62 16.20 -4.48
N ASN A 200 11.61 17.53 -4.60
CA ASN A 200 11.78 18.16 -5.91
C ASN A 200 13.27 18.14 -6.26
N VAL A 201 13.72 17.10 -6.96
CA VAL A 201 15.15 16.84 -7.25
C VAL A 201 15.85 18.04 -7.90
N PRO A 202 15.33 18.67 -8.97
CA PRO A 202 16.00 19.83 -9.59
C PRO A 202 16.19 21.02 -8.63
N LYS A 203 15.22 21.26 -7.73
CA LYS A 203 15.27 22.36 -6.76
C LYS A 203 15.94 21.97 -5.44
N ARG A 204 16.22 20.68 -5.22
CA ARG A 204 16.70 20.11 -3.96
C ARG A 204 15.77 20.40 -2.78
N GLU A 205 14.49 20.65 -3.06
CA GLU A 205 13.49 20.98 -2.04
C GLU A 205 12.95 19.71 -1.41
N LYS A 206 12.88 19.71 -0.07
CA LYS A 206 12.15 18.70 0.68
C LYS A 206 10.67 19.04 0.63
N LEU A 207 9.87 18.08 0.25
CA LEU A 207 8.41 18.16 0.29
C LEU A 207 7.93 17.29 1.43
N ARG A 208 6.89 17.76 2.12
CA ARG A 208 6.26 17.07 3.24
C ARG A 208 4.75 17.11 3.05
N TRP A 209 4.11 15.97 3.16
CA TRP A 209 2.64 15.86 3.20
C TRP A 209 2.25 15.42 4.59
N ASN A 210 1.40 16.21 5.25
CA ASN A 210 0.93 15.93 6.61
C ASN A 210 -0.39 15.16 6.57
N TYR A 211 -0.54 14.19 7.47
CA TYR A 211 -1.70 13.31 7.58
C TYR A 211 -2.19 13.25 9.02
N PRO A 212 -3.50 12.99 9.24
CA PRO A 212 -3.94 12.48 10.53
C PRO A 212 -3.17 11.20 10.87
N ILE A 213 -3.10 10.85 12.15
CA ILE A 213 -2.45 9.61 12.59
C ILE A 213 -3.09 8.43 11.88
N ILE A 214 -2.28 7.60 11.24
CA ILE A 214 -2.68 6.34 10.62
C ILE A 214 -2.51 5.25 11.68
N GLU A 215 -3.52 5.14 12.55
CA GLU A 215 -3.49 4.28 13.75
C GLU A 215 -3.39 2.79 13.39
N ASP A 216 -4.17 2.37 12.39
CA ASP A 216 -4.35 0.96 12.04
C ASP A 216 -4.26 0.72 10.54
N VAL A 217 -3.80 -0.48 10.19
CA VAL A 217 -3.76 -0.99 8.82
C VAL A 217 -4.84 -2.05 8.63
N CYS A 218 -5.63 -1.86 7.60
CA CYS A 218 -6.71 -2.73 7.16
C CYS A 218 -6.33 -3.45 5.86
N THR A 219 -7.20 -4.34 5.39
CA THR A 219 -7.12 -4.90 4.04
C THR A 219 -8.32 -4.51 3.18
N GLY A 220 -8.10 -4.45 1.88
CA GLY A 220 -9.12 -4.24 0.86
C GLY A 220 -8.85 -5.06 -0.39
N GLU A 221 -9.88 -5.28 -1.20
CA GLU A 221 -9.73 -5.97 -2.49
C GLU A 221 -9.60 -4.96 -3.63
N LEU A 222 -8.63 -5.21 -4.50
CA LEU A 222 -8.42 -4.51 -5.76
C LEU A 222 -8.23 -5.54 -6.89
N LYS A 223 -9.26 -5.68 -7.75
CA LYS A 223 -9.30 -6.62 -8.89
C LYS A 223 -8.79 -8.03 -8.58
N GLY A 224 -9.24 -8.61 -7.48
CA GLY A 224 -8.91 -9.97 -7.04
C GLY A 224 -7.56 -10.09 -6.32
N ARG A 225 -6.95 -8.98 -5.93
CA ARG A 225 -5.73 -8.94 -5.12
C ARG A 225 -6.02 -8.26 -3.78
N LEU A 226 -5.51 -8.85 -2.69
CA LEU A 226 -5.61 -8.29 -1.35
C LEU A 226 -4.56 -7.19 -1.15
N MET A 227 -4.97 -5.97 -0.88
CA MET A 227 -4.06 -4.86 -0.60
C MET A 227 -4.21 -4.43 0.85
N PHE A 228 -3.13 -3.95 1.46
CA PHE A 228 -3.26 -3.20 2.71
C PHE A 228 -3.69 -1.78 2.40
N VAL A 229 -4.47 -1.18 3.29
CA VAL A 229 -4.99 0.18 3.20
C VAL A 229 -5.02 0.79 4.61
N PRO A 230 -4.88 2.12 4.77
CA PRO A 230 -5.13 2.75 6.05
C PRO A 230 -6.57 2.46 6.48
N CYS A 231 -6.80 2.20 7.76
CA CYS A 231 -8.16 1.97 8.25
C CYS A 231 -9.03 3.24 8.25
N ASN A 232 -8.41 4.42 8.36
CA ASN A 232 -9.03 5.75 8.31
C ASN A 232 -8.94 6.38 6.90
N VAL A 233 -9.28 5.61 5.86
CA VAL A 233 -9.15 5.97 4.43
C VAL A 233 -9.63 7.39 4.13
N GLU A 234 -10.83 7.75 4.58
CA GLU A 234 -11.45 9.04 4.25
C GLU A 234 -10.68 10.23 4.82
N GLU A 235 -10.07 10.08 5.99
CA GLU A 235 -9.28 11.14 6.63
C GLU A 235 -7.95 11.33 5.89
N VAL A 236 -7.30 10.22 5.50
CA VAL A 236 -6.08 10.24 4.67
C VAL A 236 -6.37 10.92 3.32
N LEU A 237 -7.44 10.50 2.63
CA LEU A 237 -7.84 11.11 1.35
C LEU A 237 -8.25 12.57 1.49
N SER A 238 -8.91 12.94 2.60
CA SER A 238 -9.28 14.33 2.87
C SER A 238 -8.06 15.21 3.13
N ALA A 239 -6.98 14.67 3.69
CA ALA A 239 -5.73 15.39 3.85
C ALA A 239 -5.08 15.68 2.48
N ASP A 240 -5.02 14.69 1.60
CA ASP A 240 -4.42 14.83 0.26
C ASP A 240 -5.24 15.75 -0.66
N TYR A 241 -6.54 15.49 -0.77
CA TYR A 241 -7.40 16.05 -1.83
C TYR A 241 -8.48 17.00 -1.30
N GLY A 242 -8.49 17.28 0.00
CA GLY A 242 -9.49 18.11 0.65
C GLY A 242 -10.84 17.40 0.86
N PRO A 243 -11.85 18.11 1.42
CA PRO A 243 -13.14 17.53 1.80
C PRO A 243 -14.00 17.06 0.62
N ARG A 244 -13.57 17.33 -0.62
CA ARG A 244 -14.25 16.96 -1.86
C ARG A 244 -13.44 15.97 -2.70
N TRP A 245 -12.62 15.14 -2.04
CA TRP A 245 -11.89 14.03 -2.66
C TRP A 245 -12.82 13.08 -3.45
N ASP A 246 -14.11 13.04 -3.09
CA ASP A 246 -15.16 12.24 -3.73
C ASP A 246 -15.57 12.74 -5.13
N VAL A 247 -15.14 13.95 -5.50
CA VAL A 247 -15.35 14.52 -6.84
C VAL A 247 -14.10 14.27 -7.70
N PRO A 248 -14.24 13.66 -8.88
CA PRO A 248 -13.10 13.45 -9.76
C PRO A 248 -12.56 14.79 -10.28
N HIS A 249 -11.23 14.87 -10.39
CA HIS A 249 -10.60 15.92 -11.19
C HIS A 249 -10.88 15.62 -12.65
N LEU A 250 -11.52 16.58 -13.33
CA LEU A 250 -11.96 16.44 -14.73
C LEU A 250 -10.86 16.78 -15.74
N THR A 251 -9.69 17.22 -15.27
CA THR A 251 -8.55 17.58 -16.12
C THR A 251 -7.31 16.83 -15.68
N LYS A 252 -6.36 16.65 -16.61
CA LYS A 252 -5.03 16.08 -16.33
C LYS A 252 -4.06 17.08 -15.69
N ASP A 253 -4.57 18.21 -15.17
CA ASP A 253 -3.74 19.31 -14.64
C ASP A 253 -3.29 19.10 -13.18
N PHE A 254 -3.47 17.89 -12.66
CA PHE A 254 -3.03 17.57 -11.30
C PHE A 254 -1.50 17.56 -11.23
N VAL A 255 -0.93 18.46 -10.43
CA VAL A 255 0.51 18.57 -10.22
C VAL A 255 0.81 18.09 -8.81
N TRP A 256 1.40 16.90 -8.69
CA TRP A 256 1.67 16.22 -7.42
C TRP A 256 2.34 17.10 -6.35
N HIS A 257 3.23 18.02 -6.74
CA HIS A 257 3.97 18.88 -5.82
C HIS A 257 3.28 20.23 -5.52
N SER A 258 2.03 20.45 -5.94
CA SER A 258 1.31 21.70 -5.68
C SER A 258 -0.21 21.60 -5.64
N SER A 259 -0.81 20.54 -6.16
CA SER A 259 -2.26 20.33 -6.18
C SER A 259 -2.79 19.66 -4.91
N HIS A 260 -1.95 18.91 -4.18
CA HIS A 260 -2.32 18.36 -2.87
C HIS A 260 -2.55 19.48 -1.84
N HIS A 261 -3.52 19.28 -0.94
CA HIS A 261 -3.92 20.28 0.04
C HIS A 261 -3.02 20.34 1.28
N ASN A 262 -2.30 19.26 1.56
CA ASN A 262 -1.45 19.04 2.75
C ASN A 262 0.05 19.14 2.47
N ILE A 263 0.46 19.63 1.30
CA ILE A 263 1.88 19.73 0.93
C ILE A 263 2.53 21.00 1.48
N GLU A 264 3.71 20.82 2.07
CA GLU A 264 4.55 21.89 2.59
C GLU A 264 5.99 21.75 2.08
N GLN A 265 6.65 22.88 1.84
CA GLN A 265 8.10 22.90 1.63
C GLN A 265 8.80 22.83 3.00
N HIS A 266 9.54 21.75 3.24
CA HIS A 266 10.17 21.46 4.52
C HIS A 266 11.70 21.58 4.46
N GLY A 267 12.17 22.65 3.81
CA GLY A 267 13.60 22.97 3.66
C GLY A 267 14.23 22.44 2.37
N ARG A 268 15.56 22.40 2.33
CA ARG A 268 16.35 22.00 1.15
C ARG A 268 17.54 21.14 1.54
N TRP A 269 17.88 20.20 0.67
CA TRP A 269 19.13 19.43 0.76
C TRP A 269 20.31 20.28 0.30
N SER A 270 21.39 20.28 1.08
CA SER A 270 22.66 20.86 0.66
C SER A 270 23.27 20.10 -0.53
N LEU A 271 24.17 20.73 -1.28
CA LEU A 271 24.85 20.07 -2.41
C LEU A 271 25.67 18.85 -1.94
N SER A 272 26.24 18.91 -0.73
CA SER A 272 26.95 17.78 -0.12
C SER A 272 26.02 16.62 0.22
N GLU A 273 24.82 16.90 0.72
CA GLU A 273 23.85 15.85 1.08
C GLU A 273 23.30 15.15 -0.15
N MET A 274 23.08 15.87 -1.26
CA MET A 274 22.50 15.33 -2.50
C MET A 274 23.17 14.04 -2.97
N ARG A 275 24.49 13.89 -2.77
CA ARG A 275 25.23 12.66 -3.13
C ARG A 275 24.73 11.41 -2.39
N SER A 276 24.19 11.58 -1.19
CA SER A 276 23.73 10.50 -0.32
C SER A 276 22.22 10.30 -0.38
N VAL A 277 21.46 11.38 -0.59
CA VAL A 277 19.99 11.40 -0.55
C VAL A 277 19.33 11.33 -1.92
N TYR A 278 20.10 11.36 -3.01
CA TYR A 278 19.58 11.12 -4.35
C TYR A 278 20.38 10.02 -5.01
N ARG A 279 19.82 8.80 -5.04
CA ARG A 279 20.47 7.61 -5.58
C ARG A 279 19.69 7.10 -6.78
N THR A 280 20.34 6.97 -7.92
CA THR A 280 19.77 6.43 -9.18
C THR A 280 20.38 5.10 -9.60
N MET A 281 21.37 4.61 -8.82
CA MET A 281 22.03 3.33 -9.06
C MET A 281 22.17 2.56 -7.73
N LEU A 282 22.08 1.25 -7.81
CA LEU A 282 22.32 0.33 -6.70
C LEU A 282 23.82 -0.01 -6.65
N LEU A 283 24.60 0.84 -5.98
CA LEU A 283 26.02 0.58 -5.69
C LEU A 283 26.14 -0.59 -4.70
#